data_AF-A0A257KP96-F1
#
_entry.id   AF-A0A257KP96-F1
#
_cell.length_a   1.000
_cell.length_b   1.000
_cell.length_c   1.000
_cell.angle_alpha   90.00
_cell.angle_beta   90.00
_cell.angle_gamma   90.00
#
_symmetry.space_group_name_H-M   'P 1'
#
loop_
_entity.id
_entity.type
_entity.pdbx_description
1 polymer ?
#
loop_
_entity_poly.entity_id
_entity_poly.type
_entity_poly.pdbx_seq_one_letter_code
_entity_poly.pdbx_strand_id
1 'polypeptide(L)'
;MLRLKILASTIPLAIAAFLARGELFASARPCIATGLGSVQMAAFPWEAQSHVSFTDDPATATVRVQIVESAENADFVVIDDVDTNEPNTCSGASIRFVGITTSATSTDPVIYLSTAGDADYRIFVRSRSFTVRDAAALIVGARSTPPARLAAANL
;
A
#
# COMPACT_ATOMS: atom_id res chain seq x y z
N MET A 1 -46.30 47.38 -16.25
CA MET A 1 -45.14 47.48 -15.34
C MET A 1 -45.15 46.30 -14.38
N LEU A 2 -44.30 45.29 -14.57
CA LEU A 2 -43.83 44.42 -13.49
C LEU A 2 -42.50 43.78 -13.90
N ARG A 3 -41.51 43.88 -13.02
CA ARG A 3 -40.08 43.69 -13.27
C ARG A 3 -39.72 42.21 -13.13
N LEU A 4 -39.23 41.58 -14.21
CA LEU A 4 -38.49 40.30 -14.12
C LEU A 4 -37.09 40.62 -13.54
N LYS A 5 -36.98 40.59 -12.21
CA LYS A 5 -35.71 40.54 -11.50
C LYS A 5 -35.78 39.31 -10.60
N ILE A 6 -34.65 38.64 -10.42
CA ILE A 6 -34.43 37.42 -9.60
C ILE A 6 -34.51 36.11 -10.42
N LEU A 7 -33.64 35.98 -11.42
CA LEU A 7 -33.05 34.68 -11.82
C LEU A 7 -31.54 34.89 -12.00
N ALA A 8 -30.90 35.42 -10.97
CA ALA A 8 -29.45 35.50 -10.91
C ALA A 8 -29.02 34.92 -9.56
N SER A 9 -28.11 33.95 -9.61
CA SER A 9 -27.34 33.47 -8.47
C SER A 9 -27.91 32.31 -7.63
N THR A 10 -28.12 31.15 -8.25
CA THR A 10 -28.00 29.85 -7.54
C THR A 10 -27.04 28.87 -8.22
N ILE A 11 -26.71 29.09 -9.49
CA ILE A 11 -25.74 28.30 -10.26
C ILE A 11 -24.33 28.27 -9.60
N PRO A 12 -23.81 29.35 -8.97
CA PRO A 12 -22.47 29.28 -8.37
C PRO A 12 -22.40 28.34 -7.15
N LEU A 13 -23.49 28.18 -6.39
CA LEU A 13 -23.49 27.36 -5.17
C LEU A 13 -23.52 25.85 -5.46
N ALA A 14 -24.10 25.44 -6.60
CA ALA A 14 -24.10 24.03 -7.01
C ALA A 14 -22.70 23.54 -7.42
N ILE A 15 -21.84 24.43 -7.92
CA ILE A 15 -20.45 24.11 -8.29
C ILE A 15 -19.58 23.97 -7.04
N ALA A 16 -19.79 24.80 -6.01
CA ALA A 16 -19.07 24.68 -4.74
C ALA A 16 -19.39 23.36 -4.00
N ALA A 17 -20.63 22.87 -4.07
CA ALA A 17 -21.01 21.60 -3.46
C ALA A 17 -20.37 20.37 -4.13
N PHE A 18 -20.00 20.47 -5.41
CA PHE A 18 -19.31 19.37 -6.12
C PHE A 18 -17.80 19.36 -5.83
N LEU A 19 -17.19 20.52 -5.60
CA LEU A 19 -15.76 20.63 -5.26
C LEU A 19 -15.45 20.21 -3.82
N ALA A 20 -16.41 20.33 -2.89
CA ALA A 20 -16.28 19.74 -1.56
C ALA A 20 -16.35 18.20 -1.56
N ARG A 21 -16.76 17.58 -2.67
CA ARG A 21 -16.75 16.13 -2.89
C ARG A 21 -15.53 15.63 -3.67
N GLY A 22 -14.66 16.57 -4.08
CA GLY A 22 -13.41 16.28 -4.81
C GLY A 22 -12.20 16.04 -3.89
N GLU A 23 -12.32 16.40 -2.62
CA GLU A 23 -11.42 15.92 -1.57
C GLU A 23 -11.94 14.54 -1.10
N LEU A 24 -11.04 13.66 -0.66
CA LEU A 24 -11.34 12.43 0.12
C LEU A 24 -11.49 11.09 -0.61
N PHE A 25 -11.00 10.96 -1.85
CA PHE A 25 -10.33 9.70 -2.21
C PHE A 25 -8.84 9.95 -2.32
N ALA A 26 -8.24 10.46 -1.24
CA ALA A 26 -6.87 10.05 -0.96
C ALA A 26 -6.95 8.53 -0.89
N SER A 27 -6.54 7.84 -1.95
CA SER A 27 -6.51 6.38 -1.97
C SER A 27 -5.79 5.98 -0.69
N ALA A 28 -6.52 5.35 0.23
CA ALA A 28 -5.92 4.81 1.44
C ALA A 28 -4.76 3.96 0.93
N ARG A 29 -3.53 4.41 1.17
CA ARG A 29 -2.34 3.69 0.70
C ARG A 29 -1.96 2.77 1.83
N PRO A 30 -1.88 1.45 1.58
CA PRO A 30 -1.64 0.53 2.66
C PRO A 30 -0.23 0.79 3.17
N CYS A 31 -0.11 0.84 4.48
CA CYS A 31 1.13 1.18 5.13
C CYS A 31 1.26 0.43 6.44
N ILE A 32 2.50 0.12 6.81
CA ILE A 32 2.84 -0.63 8.01
C ILE A 32 3.84 0.21 8.79
N ALA A 33 3.55 0.47 10.07
CA ALA A 33 4.53 1.04 10.97
C ALA A 33 5.54 -0.06 11.36
N THR A 34 6.82 0.19 11.12
CA THR A 34 7.95 -0.63 11.57
C THR A 34 8.70 0.13 12.67
N GLY A 35 9.47 -0.56 13.51
CA GLY A 35 10.22 0.11 14.59
C GLY A 35 11.19 1.21 14.16
N LEU A 36 11.48 1.34 12.86
CA LEU A 36 12.44 2.29 12.27
C LEU A 36 11.78 3.35 11.33
N GLY A 37 10.46 3.29 11.12
CA GLY A 37 9.75 4.15 10.17
C GLY A 37 8.49 3.49 9.61
N SER A 38 7.81 4.11 8.64
CA SER A 38 6.66 3.51 7.96
C SER A 38 7.03 2.99 6.58
N VAL A 39 6.43 1.87 6.19
CA VAL A 39 6.55 1.30 4.84
C VAL A 39 5.20 1.44 4.16
N GLN A 40 5.17 1.95 2.93
CA GLN A 40 3.95 2.24 2.19
C GLN A 40 4.08 1.79 0.73
N MET A 41 2.96 1.50 0.08
CA MET A 41 2.97 1.28 -1.38
C MET A 41 3.31 2.58 -2.12
N ALA A 42 4.23 2.49 -3.06
CA ALA A 42 4.49 3.55 -4.02
C ALA A 42 3.23 3.77 -4.89
N ALA A 43 2.82 5.02 -5.12
CA ALA A 43 1.78 5.25 -6.15
C ALA A 43 2.37 5.27 -7.54
N PHE A 44 3.62 5.69 -7.64
CA PHE A 44 4.32 5.78 -8.91
C PHE A 44 5.58 4.92 -8.86
N PRO A 45 5.93 4.22 -9.95
CA PRO A 45 7.12 3.36 -9.99
C PRO A 45 8.42 4.07 -9.60
N TRP A 46 8.56 5.38 -9.90
CA TRP A 46 9.75 6.15 -9.54
C TRP A 46 9.87 6.46 -8.04
N GLU A 47 8.79 6.34 -7.27
CA GLU A 47 8.81 6.60 -5.81
C GLU A 47 9.36 5.36 -5.07
N ALA A 48 9.22 4.18 -5.67
CA ALA A 48 9.60 2.92 -5.08
C ALA A 48 11.12 2.85 -4.85
N GLN A 49 11.49 2.82 -3.57
CA GLN A 49 12.88 2.63 -3.14
C GLN A 49 13.23 1.14 -3.07
N SER A 50 12.22 0.29 -2.90
CA SER A 50 12.32 -1.17 -2.92
C SER A 50 11.32 -1.71 -3.93
N HIS A 51 11.73 -2.74 -4.65
CA HIS A 51 10.91 -3.42 -5.63
C HIS A 51 10.72 -4.87 -5.21
N VAL A 52 9.53 -5.39 -5.45
CA VAL A 52 9.23 -6.81 -5.35
C VAL A 52 8.57 -7.26 -6.64
N SER A 53 8.72 -8.52 -6.97
CA SER A 53 8.11 -9.15 -8.13
C SER A 53 7.29 -10.36 -7.70
N PHE A 54 6.40 -10.83 -8.57
CA PHE A 54 5.60 -12.03 -8.33
C PHE A 54 5.91 -13.10 -9.37
N THR A 55 5.88 -14.35 -8.93
CA THR A 55 5.99 -15.53 -9.79
C THR A 55 4.86 -16.50 -9.49
N ASP A 56 4.43 -17.25 -10.51
CA ASP A 56 3.52 -18.37 -10.37
C ASP A 56 4.27 -19.71 -10.25
N ASP A 57 5.60 -19.70 -10.48
CA ASP A 57 6.45 -20.88 -10.31
C ASP A 57 7.10 -20.89 -8.92
N PRO A 58 6.69 -21.80 -8.01
CA PRO A 58 7.26 -21.89 -6.68
C PRO A 58 8.77 -22.18 -6.67
N ALA A 59 9.36 -22.75 -7.73
CA ALA A 59 10.79 -23.04 -7.79
C ALA A 59 11.65 -21.77 -7.99
N THR A 60 11.06 -20.71 -8.54
CA THR A 60 11.74 -19.41 -8.78
C THR A 60 11.54 -18.40 -7.65
N ALA A 61 10.71 -18.75 -6.67
CA ALA A 61 10.35 -17.87 -5.57
C ALA A 61 11.48 -17.77 -4.54
N THR A 62 11.81 -16.55 -4.16
CA THR A 62 12.70 -16.28 -3.01
C THR A 62 11.93 -16.20 -1.70
N VAL A 63 10.64 -15.88 -1.76
CA VAL A 63 9.76 -15.74 -0.60
C VAL A 63 8.40 -16.35 -0.91
N ARG A 64 7.90 -17.18 0.00
CA ARG A 64 6.57 -17.80 -0.07
C ARG A 64 5.62 -17.08 0.89
N VAL A 65 4.50 -16.61 0.36
CA VAL A 65 3.46 -15.95 1.14
C VAL A 65 2.19 -16.77 1.05
N GLN A 66 1.70 -17.25 2.20
CA GLN A 66 0.45 -17.98 2.31
C GLN A 66 -0.70 -17.03 2.63
N ILE A 67 -1.79 -17.17 1.90
CA ILE A 67 -3.07 -16.53 2.17
C ILE A 67 -3.86 -17.46 3.09
N VAL A 68 -4.15 -17.00 4.31
CA VAL A 68 -4.95 -17.75 5.28
C VAL A 68 -6.38 -17.20 5.36
N GLU A 69 -7.30 -18.04 5.81
CA GLU A 69 -8.74 -17.69 5.86
C GLU A 69 -9.15 -16.96 7.14
N SER A 70 -8.31 -16.96 8.19
CA SER A 70 -8.61 -16.28 9.45
C SER A 70 -7.42 -15.51 10.00
N ALA A 71 -7.72 -14.36 10.62
CA ALA A 71 -6.72 -13.44 11.18
C ALA A 71 -5.86 -14.06 12.30
N GLU A 72 -6.43 -15.01 13.05
CA GLU A 72 -5.76 -15.73 14.14
C GLU A 72 -4.61 -16.64 13.66
N ASN A 73 -4.62 -17.04 12.39
CA ASN A 73 -3.58 -17.88 11.78
C ASN A 73 -2.58 -17.06 10.94
N ALA A 74 -2.75 -15.74 10.88
CA ALA A 74 -1.93 -14.85 10.08
C ALA A 74 -0.83 -14.21 10.92
N ASP A 75 0.37 -14.11 10.35
CA ASP A 75 1.47 -13.34 10.91
C ASP A 75 1.31 -11.84 10.59
N PHE A 76 0.52 -11.51 9.56
CA PHE A 76 0.17 -10.16 9.16
C PHE A 76 -1.30 -10.04 8.75
N VAL A 77 -2.01 -9.08 9.35
CA VAL A 77 -3.46 -8.91 9.19
C VAL A 77 -3.74 -7.52 8.60
N VAL A 78 -4.43 -7.48 7.46
CA VAL A 78 -4.90 -6.25 6.83
C VAL A 78 -6.41 -6.19 6.88
N ILE A 79 -6.96 -5.25 7.65
CA ILE A 79 -8.39 -4.99 7.78
C ILE A 79 -8.62 -3.49 7.60
N ASP A 80 -9.38 -3.11 6.59
CA ASP A 80 -9.67 -1.69 6.27
C ASP A 80 -11.10 -1.27 6.66
N ASP A 81 -12.01 -2.23 6.85
CA ASP A 81 -13.45 -1.97 7.10
C ASP A 81 -13.78 -1.74 8.57
N VAL A 82 -12.85 -1.14 9.33
CA VAL A 82 -13.14 -0.69 10.69
C VAL A 82 -13.29 0.82 10.65
N ASP A 83 -14.49 1.33 10.94
CA ASP A 83 -14.83 2.76 11.07
C ASP A 83 -14.04 3.50 12.19
N THR A 84 -12.94 2.93 12.64
CA THR A 84 -12.00 3.54 13.55
C THR A 84 -11.29 4.66 12.80
N ASN A 85 -11.68 5.90 13.07
CA ASN A 85 -10.91 7.13 12.87
C ASN A 85 -9.61 7.11 13.70
N GLU A 86 -8.88 6.00 13.70
CA GLU A 86 -7.51 5.97 14.17
C GLU A 86 -6.70 6.81 13.17
N PRO A 87 -5.98 7.84 13.62
CA PRO A 87 -5.13 8.63 12.72
C PRO A 87 -4.18 7.67 12.01
N ASN A 88 -4.04 7.79 10.69
CA ASN A 88 -3.07 7.04 9.88
C ASN A 88 -1.70 7.05 10.58
N THR A 89 -1.39 5.98 11.31
CA THR A 89 -0.18 5.87 12.17
C THR A 89 1.10 5.77 11.34
N CYS A 90 0.98 5.74 10.01
CA CYS A 90 2.07 5.80 9.05
C CYS A 90 2.65 7.19 8.85
N SER A 91 2.37 8.12 9.77
CA SER A 91 2.96 9.47 9.83
C SER A 91 4.33 9.43 10.52
N GLY A 92 5.27 8.65 9.99
CA GLY A 92 6.65 8.58 10.48
C GLY A 92 7.57 9.55 9.74
N ALA A 93 8.66 9.99 10.39
CA ALA A 93 9.65 10.90 9.77
C ALA A 93 10.37 10.28 8.55
N SER A 94 10.35 8.95 8.42
CA SER A 94 10.94 8.18 7.33
C SER A 94 9.89 7.23 6.75
N ILE A 95 9.34 7.59 5.59
CA ILE A 95 8.46 6.72 4.80
C ILE A 95 9.30 6.04 3.72
N ARG A 96 9.25 4.71 3.66
CA ARG A 96 9.81 3.91 2.58
C ARG A 96 8.71 3.43 1.65
N PHE A 97 8.91 3.63 0.36
CA PHE A 97 7.97 3.19 -0.66
C PHE A 97 8.39 1.86 -1.29
N VAL A 98 7.43 0.94 -1.39
CA VAL A 98 7.56 -0.37 -2.06
C VAL A 98 6.74 -0.37 -3.34
N GLY A 99 7.36 -0.77 -4.45
CA GLY A 99 6.71 -0.93 -5.74
C GLY A 99 6.66 -2.38 -6.16
N ILE A 100 5.61 -2.75 -6.89
CA ILE A 100 5.52 -4.05 -7.57
C ILE A 100 6.03 -3.86 -8.99
N THR A 101 7.05 -4.62 -9.37
CA THR A 101 7.60 -4.65 -10.73
C THR A 101 7.23 -5.94 -11.44
N THR A 102 7.08 -5.89 -12.76
CA THR A 102 6.87 -7.06 -13.62
C THR A 102 8.15 -7.85 -13.86
N SER A 103 9.31 -7.21 -13.67
CA SER A 103 10.62 -7.80 -13.93
C SER A 103 11.45 -7.72 -12.67
N ALA A 104 11.78 -8.88 -12.10
CA ALA A 104 12.71 -8.99 -10.99
C ALA A 104 14.12 -8.63 -11.44
N THR A 105 14.82 -7.79 -10.69
CA THR A 105 16.29 -7.79 -10.75
C THR A 105 16.84 -8.90 -9.87
N SER A 106 18.11 -9.29 -10.05
CA SER A 106 18.71 -10.40 -9.27
C SER A 106 18.75 -10.15 -7.76
N THR A 107 18.52 -8.92 -7.31
CA THR A 107 18.48 -8.52 -5.90
C THR A 107 17.07 -8.31 -5.36
N ASP A 108 16.06 -8.29 -6.22
CA ASP A 108 14.68 -8.05 -5.81
C ASP A 108 14.02 -9.35 -5.34
N PRO A 109 13.26 -9.33 -4.24
CA PRO A 109 12.46 -10.47 -3.84
C PRO A 109 11.45 -10.86 -4.92
N VAL A 110 11.40 -12.15 -5.21
CA VAL A 110 10.37 -12.81 -6.03
C VAL A 110 9.42 -13.53 -5.10
N ILE A 111 8.16 -13.10 -5.08
CA ILE A 111 7.10 -13.56 -4.19
C ILE A 111 6.25 -14.61 -4.91
N TYR A 112 6.04 -15.75 -4.26
CA TYR A 112 5.03 -16.73 -4.66
C TYR A 112 3.85 -16.70 -3.68
N LEU A 113 2.64 -16.53 -4.21
CA LEU A 113 1.41 -16.53 -3.43
C LEU A 113 0.73 -17.90 -3.50
N SER A 114 0.40 -18.45 -2.35
CA SER A 114 -0.31 -19.73 -2.24
C SER A 114 -1.38 -19.68 -1.16
N THR A 115 -2.41 -20.53 -1.26
CA THR A 115 -3.35 -20.79 -0.16
C THR A 115 -2.94 -22.01 0.68
N ALA A 116 -2.00 -22.81 0.18
CA ALA A 116 -1.58 -24.08 0.78
C ALA A 116 -0.07 -24.13 1.06
N GLY A 117 0.32 -24.86 2.11
CA GLY A 117 1.69 -25.36 2.30
C GLY A 117 2.57 -24.58 3.27
N ASP A 118 3.88 -24.71 3.04
CA ASP A 118 4.99 -24.08 3.74
C ASP A 118 5.20 -22.64 3.22
N ALA A 119 4.97 -21.66 4.08
CA ALA A 119 5.20 -20.27 3.75
C ALA A 119 6.08 -19.58 4.78
N ASP A 120 6.87 -18.62 4.31
CA ASP A 120 7.68 -17.74 5.15
C ASP A 120 6.80 -16.74 5.91
N TYR A 121 5.67 -16.34 5.29
CA TYR A 121 4.70 -15.41 5.87
C TYR A 121 3.27 -15.85 5.62
N ARG A 122 2.42 -15.76 6.64
CA ARG A 122 0.97 -15.92 6.52
C ARG A 122 0.27 -14.58 6.58
N ILE A 123 -0.55 -14.28 5.58
CA ILE A 123 -1.31 -13.03 5.49
C ILE A 123 -2.80 -13.31 5.49
N PHE A 124 -3.55 -12.49 6.22
CA PHE A 124 -5.02 -12.42 6.13
C PHE A 124 -5.40 -11.02 5.65
N VAL A 125 -6.17 -10.96 4.56
CA VAL A 125 -6.60 -9.68 3.96
C VAL A 125 -8.12 -9.65 3.88
N ARG A 126 -8.71 -8.71 4.62
CA ARG A 126 -10.14 -8.38 4.56
C ARG A 126 -10.27 -6.88 4.35
N SER A 127 -10.17 -6.47 3.09
CA SER A 127 -10.25 -5.07 2.68
C SER A 127 -11.01 -4.94 1.35
N ARG A 128 -11.65 -3.79 1.14
CA ARG A 128 -12.24 -3.40 -0.15
C ARG A 128 -11.25 -2.62 -1.02
N SER A 129 -10.24 -2.02 -0.42
CA SER A 129 -9.27 -1.13 -1.05
C SER A 129 -7.90 -1.79 -1.24
N PHE A 130 -7.59 -2.84 -0.46
CA PHE A 130 -6.29 -3.51 -0.46
C PHE A 130 -6.35 -4.91 -1.04
N THR A 131 -5.48 -5.17 -2.00
CA THR A 131 -5.35 -6.50 -2.59
C THR A 131 -4.41 -7.37 -1.76
N VAL A 132 -4.58 -8.69 -1.90
CA VAL A 132 -3.64 -9.69 -1.34
C VAL A 132 -2.22 -9.44 -1.82
N ARG A 133 -2.07 -9.03 -3.09
CA ARG A 133 -0.78 -8.76 -3.70
C ARG A 133 -0.09 -7.55 -3.05
N ASP A 134 -0.82 -6.49 -2.75
CA ASP A 134 -0.29 -5.31 -2.07
C ASP A 134 0.14 -5.63 -0.63
N ALA A 135 -0.67 -6.41 0.09
CA ALA A 135 -0.34 -6.86 1.44
C ALA A 135 0.94 -7.71 1.46
N ALA A 136 1.08 -8.64 0.51
CA ALA A 136 2.28 -9.45 0.36
C ALA A 136 3.50 -8.60 -0.01
N ALA A 137 3.34 -7.65 -0.93
CA ALA A 137 4.41 -6.75 -1.32
C ALA A 137 4.89 -5.90 -0.13
N LEU A 138 3.97 -5.43 0.72
CA LEU A 138 4.31 -4.66 1.89
C LEU A 138 5.07 -5.45 2.95
N ILE A 139 4.61 -6.63 3.33
CA ILE A 139 5.30 -7.43 4.37
C ILE A 139 6.69 -7.86 3.90
N VAL A 140 6.83 -8.22 2.62
CA VAL A 140 8.12 -8.62 2.03
C VAL A 140 9.03 -7.40 1.84
N GLY A 141 8.52 -6.29 1.32
CA GLY A 141 9.26 -5.05 1.12
C GLY A 141 9.69 -4.39 2.43
N ALA A 142 8.90 -4.53 3.50
CA ALA A 142 9.25 -4.04 4.84
C ALA A 142 10.41 -4.80 5.46
N ARG A 143 10.53 -6.11 5.16
CA ARG A 143 11.59 -6.99 5.68
C ARG A 143 12.82 -7.05 4.78
N SER A 144 12.66 -6.68 3.52
CA SER A 144 13.75 -6.50 2.58
C SER A 144 14.63 -5.35 3.08
N THR A 145 15.70 -5.71 3.77
CA THR A 145 16.72 -4.74 4.17
C THR A 145 17.27 -4.18 2.86
N PRO A 146 17.21 -2.86 2.64
CA PRO A 146 17.81 -2.30 1.44
C PRO A 146 19.31 -2.63 1.52
N PRO A 147 19.99 -2.91 0.39
CA PRO A 147 21.44 -3.01 0.44
C PRO A 147 21.91 -1.74 1.13
N ALA A 148 22.56 -1.89 2.29
CA ALA A 148 23.10 -0.77 3.02
C ALA A 148 23.89 0.03 1.99
N ARG A 149 23.42 1.24 1.67
CA ARG A 149 24.24 2.16 0.88
C ARG A 149 25.49 2.29 1.73
N LEU A 150 26.56 1.64 1.29
CA LEU A 150 27.90 1.93 1.76
C LEU A 150 28.04 3.43 1.51
N ALA A 151 27.82 4.20 2.57
CA ALA A 151 28.14 5.60 2.59
C ALA A 151 29.64 5.64 2.33
N ALA A 152 30.00 5.97 1.09
CA ALA A 152 31.36 6.29 0.75
C ALA A 152 31.71 7.54 1.56
N ALA A 153 32.31 7.33 2.73
CA ALA A 153 33.06 8.35 3.41
C ALA A 153 34.32 8.59 2.55
N ASN A 154 34.26 9.60 1.68
CA ASN A 154 35.48 10.16 1.11
C ASN A 154 36.25 10.83 2.26
N LEU A 155 37.46 10.30 2.52
CA LEU A 155 38.52 10.95 3.29
C LEU A 155 39.13 12.10 2.47
#